data_AF-A0A8J6AF59-F1
#
_entry.id   AF-A0A8J6AF59-F1
#
_cell.length_a   1.000
_cell.length_b   1.000
_cell.length_c   1.000
_cell.angle_alpha   90.00
_cell.angle_beta   90.00
_cell.angle_gamma   90.00
#
_symmetry.space_group_name_H-M   'P 1'
#
loop_
_entity.id
_entity.type
_entity.pdbx_description
1 polymer ?
#
loop_
_entity_poly.entity_id
_entity_poly.type
_entity_poly.pdbx_seq_one_letter_code
_entity_poly.pdbx_strand_id
1 'polypeptide(L)'
;MGRFQSLSPRELDAFKKAKDALEESLSTKNWSCASRPFPRIRDLRHLQVWERPVALEAELDLTLKVLEALTDSSLGTVLDQPLRTLHLIRWELQACVRARPTAGPRPRGRLQHWLHRLQEASKKESQGCLEASVTFNLFRLLTQDLKWVASGHLRA
;
A
#
# COMPACT_ATOMS: atom_id res chain seq x y z
N MET A 1 -15.64 2.12 -4.01
CA MET A 1 -14.40 2.69 -4.57
C MET A 1 -14.46 4.16 -4.97
N GLY A 2 -15.56 4.68 -5.55
CA GLY A 2 -15.62 6.08 -6.00
C GLY A 2 -15.26 7.14 -4.93
N ARG A 3 -15.58 6.88 -3.66
CA ARG A 3 -15.18 7.74 -2.53
C ARG A 3 -13.67 7.92 -2.36
N PHE A 4 -12.88 6.98 -2.86
CA PHE A 4 -11.42 6.95 -2.72
C PHE A 4 -10.68 7.51 -3.93
N GLN A 5 -11.38 8.19 -4.85
CA GLN A 5 -10.72 8.95 -5.92
C GLN A 5 -9.91 10.12 -5.36
N SER A 6 -10.35 10.68 -4.23
CA SER A 6 -9.62 11.64 -3.42
C SER A 6 -9.97 11.41 -1.95
N LEU A 7 -8.96 11.33 -1.11
CA LEU A 7 -9.16 11.40 0.34
C LEU A 7 -9.50 12.83 0.75
N SER A 8 -10.20 12.98 1.87
CA SER A 8 -10.49 14.30 2.43
C SER A 8 -9.19 14.96 2.96
N PRO A 9 -9.13 16.30 3.02
CA PRO A 9 -7.99 17.00 3.61
C PRO A 9 -7.68 16.56 5.05
N ARG A 10 -8.71 16.22 5.83
CA ARG A 10 -8.57 15.74 7.21
C ARG A 10 -7.91 14.36 7.28
N GLU A 11 -8.25 13.46 6.37
CA GLU A 11 -7.58 12.15 6.29
C GLU A 11 -6.13 12.31 5.84
N LEU A 12 -5.87 13.15 4.84
CA LEU A 12 -4.51 13.42 4.36
C LEU A 12 -3.62 14.06 5.43
N ASP A 13 -4.16 14.97 6.25
CA ASP A 13 -3.43 15.56 7.38
C ASP A 13 -3.06 14.51 8.44
N ALA A 14 -3.98 13.58 8.75
CA ALA A 14 -3.69 12.48 9.65
C ALA A 14 -2.60 11.54 9.11
N PHE A 15 -2.66 11.20 7.81
CA PHE A 15 -1.60 10.44 7.15
C PHE A 15 -0.26 11.18 7.11
N LYS A 16 -0.29 12.52 6.96
CA LYS A 16 0.92 13.34 7.01
C LYS A 16 1.56 13.26 8.39
N LYS A 17 0.80 13.49 9.46
CA LYS A 17 1.31 13.39 10.85
C LYS A 17 1.88 12.01 11.15
N ALA A 18 1.21 10.95 10.70
CA ALA A 18 1.71 9.59 10.84
C ALA A 18 3.01 9.35 10.08
N LYS A 19 3.09 9.84 8.84
CA LYS A 19 4.31 9.76 8.05
C LYS A 19 5.47 10.50 8.73
N ASP A 20 5.24 11.72 9.19
CA ASP A 20 6.28 12.55 9.81
C ASP A 20 6.83 11.86 11.09
N ALA A 21 5.95 11.28 11.91
CA ALA A 21 6.34 10.51 13.09
C ALA A 21 7.09 9.20 12.76
N LEU A 22 6.72 8.53 11.66
CA LEU A 22 7.45 7.36 11.17
C LEU A 22 8.86 7.73 10.69
N GLU A 23 9.00 8.82 9.93
CA GLU A 23 10.30 9.32 9.47
C GLU A 23 11.21 9.72 10.65
N GLU A 24 10.66 10.33 11.70
CA GLU A 24 11.38 10.61 12.93
C GLU A 24 11.84 9.32 13.62
N SER A 25 10.96 8.32 13.77
CA SER A 25 11.33 7.02 14.34
C SER A 25 12.40 6.29 13.51
N LEU A 26 12.41 6.45 12.19
CA LEU A 26 13.39 5.81 11.30
C LEU A 26 14.78 6.45 11.39
N SER A 27 14.87 7.70 11.84
CA SER A 27 16.15 8.42 11.94
C SER A 27 17.12 7.78 12.94
N THR A 28 16.62 6.99 13.88
CA THR A 28 17.41 6.26 14.89
C THR A 28 17.66 4.79 14.52
N LYS A 29 17.15 4.32 13.38
CA LYS A 29 17.19 2.92 12.95
C LYS A 29 18.03 2.73 11.69
N ASN A 30 18.71 1.57 11.58
CA ASN A 30 19.22 1.13 10.29
C ASN A 30 18.07 0.52 9.48
N TRP A 31 17.74 1.12 8.34
CA TRP A 31 16.67 0.68 7.45
C TRP A 31 17.17 0.25 6.07
N SER A 32 18.45 -0.09 5.94
CA SER A 32 18.98 -0.57 4.67
C SER A 32 18.24 -1.82 4.18
N CYS A 33 17.88 -1.80 2.90
CA CYS A 33 17.16 -2.89 2.24
C CYS A 33 18.09 -3.61 1.26
N ALA A 34 18.11 -4.94 1.30
CA ALA A 34 18.81 -5.74 0.28
C ALA A 34 18.07 -5.65 -1.06
N SER A 35 16.74 -5.60 -1.01
CA SER A 35 15.86 -5.42 -2.16
C SER A 35 14.77 -4.40 -1.84
N ARG A 36 14.38 -3.58 -2.82
CA ARG A 36 13.31 -2.59 -2.64
C ARG A 36 11.93 -3.26 -2.78
N PRO A 37 11.10 -3.29 -1.72
CA PRO A 37 9.74 -3.85 -1.79
C PRO A 37 8.87 -3.09 -2.79
N PHE A 38 9.02 -1.75 -2.81
CA PHE A 38 8.32 -0.84 -3.72
C PHE A 38 9.32 -0.11 -4.63
N PRO A 39 9.62 -0.63 -5.84
CA PRO A 39 10.53 0.06 -6.77
C PRO A 39 9.98 1.42 -7.23
N ARG A 40 10.85 2.40 -7.50
CA ARG A 40 10.41 3.73 -7.98
C ARG A 40 9.73 3.69 -9.36
N ILE A 41 10.30 2.92 -10.29
CA ILE A 41 9.80 2.73 -11.67
C ILE A 41 8.48 1.95 -11.74
N ARG A 42 8.04 1.43 -10.61
CA ARG A 42 6.85 0.64 -10.47
C ARG A 42 5.63 1.50 -10.81
N ASP A 43 4.70 0.99 -11.61
CA ASP A 43 3.51 1.74 -11.99
C ASP A 43 2.36 0.78 -12.28
N LEU A 44 1.22 0.97 -11.59
CA LEU A 44 0.02 0.16 -11.83
C LEU A 44 -0.50 0.31 -13.27
N ARG A 45 -0.17 1.39 -13.96
CA ARG A 45 -0.52 1.60 -15.38
C ARG A 45 0.10 0.55 -16.31
N HIS A 46 1.20 -0.09 -15.91
CA HIS A 46 1.82 -1.18 -16.67
C HIS A 46 1.09 -2.52 -16.53
N LEU A 47 0.11 -2.61 -15.62
CA LEU A 47 -0.74 -3.76 -15.40
C LEU A 47 -2.07 -3.60 -16.13
N GLN A 48 -2.69 -4.73 -16.50
CA GLN A 48 -4.04 -4.75 -17.06
C GLN A 48 -5.03 -4.18 -16.05
N VAL A 49 -6.14 -3.59 -16.52
CA VAL A 49 -7.11 -2.90 -15.64
C VAL A 49 -7.56 -3.78 -14.48
N TRP A 50 -7.80 -5.07 -14.72
CA TRP A 50 -8.21 -6.03 -13.68
C TRP A 50 -7.08 -6.45 -12.73
N GLU A 51 -5.81 -6.31 -13.12
CA GLU A 51 -4.64 -6.66 -12.30
C GLU A 51 -4.32 -5.56 -11.29
N ARG A 52 -4.69 -4.30 -11.58
CA ARG A 52 -4.37 -3.13 -10.73
C ARG A 52 -4.95 -3.24 -9.32
N PRO A 53 -6.23 -3.62 -9.12
CA PRO A 53 -6.78 -3.81 -7.79
C PRO A 53 -6.04 -4.90 -7.00
N VAL A 54 -5.64 -5.99 -7.67
CA VAL A 54 -4.92 -7.12 -7.03
C VAL A 54 -3.52 -6.68 -6.59
N ALA A 55 -2.80 -5.93 -7.42
CA ALA A 55 -1.50 -5.39 -7.05
C ALA A 55 -1.60 -4.39 -5.89
N LEU A 56 -2.57 -3.47 -5.96
CA LEU A 56 -2.81 -2.48 -4.90
C LEU A 56 -3.18 -3.15 -3.57
N GLU A 57 -4.01 -4.20 -3.61
CA GLU A 57 -4.39 -4.96 -2.42
C GLU A 57 -3.16 -5.57 -1.74
N ALA A 58 -2.26 -6.20 -2.49
CA ALA A 58 -1.06 -6.81 -1.91
C ALA A 58 -0.12 -5.79 -1.25
N GLU A 59 -0.06 -4.57 -1.77
CA GLU A 59 0.74 -3.49 -1.18
C GLU A 59 0.10 -2.91 0.06
N LEU A 60 -1.22 -2.73 0.02
CA LEU A 60 -1.99 -2.25 1.14
C LEU A 60 -1.92 -3.25 2.28
N ASP A 61 -1.96 -4.55 1.99
CA ASP A 61 -1.80 -5.62 2.98
C ASP A 61 -0.40 -5.61 3.60
N LEU A 62 0.66 -5.41 2.81
CA LEU A 62 2.01 -5.24 3.36
C LEU A 62 2.12 -3.97 4.21
N THR A 63 1.52 -2.87 3.75
CA THR A 63 1.51 -1.58 4.47
C THR A 63 0.81 -1.72 5.82
N LEU A 64 -0.40 -2.29 5.84
CA LEU A 64 -1.16 -2.56 7.05
C LEU A 64 -0.38 -3.44 8.01
N LYS A 65 0.16 -4.57 7.53
CA LYS A 65 0.95 -5.49 8.36
C LYS A 65 2.11 -4.79 9.07
N VAL A 66 2.85 -3.93 8.36
CA VAL A 66 4.00 -3.22 8.93
C VAL A 66 3.56 -2.14 9.91
N LEU A 67 2.52 -1.37 9.59
CA LEU A 67 2.02 -0.31 10.47
C LEU A 67 1.31 -0.85 11.72
N GLU A 68 0.59 -1.97 11.60
CA GLU A 68 -0.02 -2.68 12.73
C GLU A 68 1.05 -3.18 13.72
N ALA A 69 2.20 -3.65 13.24
CA ALA A 69 3.31 -4.04 14.11
C ALA A 69 3.89 -2.87 14.93
N LEU A 70 3.56 -1.62 14.58
CA LEU A 70 4.01 -0.42 15.28
C LEU A 70 2.98 0.10 16.29
N THR A 71 1.77 -0.48 16.39
CA THR A 71 0.72 0.06 17.27
C THR A 71 1.02 -0.12 18.76
N ASP A 72 1.87 -1.09 19.11
CA ASP A 72 2.31 -1.31 20.49
C ASP A 72 3.40 -0.31 20.94
N SER A 73 3.85 0.56 20.03
CA SER A 73 4.84 1.60 20.31
C SER A 73 4.18 2.96 20.59
N SER A 74 4.98 3.99 20.87
CA SER A 74 4.52 5.37 21.01
C SER A 74 3.80 5.90 19.76
N LEU A 75 3.96 5.26 18.60
CA LEU A 75 3.31 5.62 17.34
C LEU A 75 1.84 5.19 17.27
N GLY A 76 1.37 4.29 18.14
CA GLY A 76 0.03 3.72 18.05
C GLY A 76 -1.11 4.76 18.03
N THR A 77 -0.98 5.81 18.85
CA THR A 77 -1.98 6.89 18.90
C THR A 77 -2.05 7.71 17.60
N VAL A 78 -0.91 7.93 16.94
CA VAL A 78 -0.82 8.66 15.67
C VAL A 78 -1.28 7.78 14.51
N LEU A 79 -1.10 6.45 14.61
CA LEU A 79 -1.46 5.48 13.59
C LEU A 79 -2.93 5.03 13.62
N ASP A 80 -3.67 5.23 14.72
CA ASP A 80 -5.05 4.74 14.87
C ASP A 80 -5.98 5.20 13.73
N GLN A 81 -6.08 6.52 13.48
CA GLN A 81 -6.92 7.05 12.40
C GLN A 81 -6.43 6.60 11.00
N PRO A 82 -5.12 6.70 10.65
CA PRO A 82 -4.58 6.15 9.42
C PRO A 82 -4.93 4.67 9.19
N LEU A 83 -4.73 3.81 10.19
CA LEU A 83 -5.00 2.37 10.09
C LEU A 83 -6.48 2.08 9.86
N ARG A 84 -7.39 2.77 10.58
CA ARG A 84 -8.84 2.67 10.32
C ARG A 84 -9.17 3.00 8.87
N THR A 85 -8.56 4.07 8.34
CA THR A 85 -8.78 4.50 6.95
C THR A 85 -8.23 3.47 5.96
N LEU A 86 -7.03 2.93 6.20
CA LEU A 86 -6.43 1.87 5.37
C LEU A 86 -7.27 0.58 5.38
N HIS A 87 -7.82 0.17 6.52
CA HIS A 87 -8.75 -0.96 6.60
C HIS A 87 -10.02 -0.72 5.80
N LEU A 88 -10.59 0.48 5.85
CA LEU A 88 -11.77 0.84 5.06
C LEU A 88 -11.47 0.80 3.55
N ILE A 89 -10.27 1.20 3.14
CA ILE A 89 -9.81 1.07 1.74
C ILE A 89 -9.68 -0.41 1.37
N ARG A 90 -9.01 -1.22 2.20
CA ARG A 90 -8.81 -2.66 1.97
C ARG A 90 -10.14 -3.38 1.83
N TRP A 91 -11.09 -3.10 2.71
CA TRP A 91 -12.42 -3.71 2.68
C TRP A 91 -13.15 -3.44 1.36
N GLU A 92 -13.19 -2.19 0.91
CA GLU A 92 -13.82 -1.87 -0.39
C GLU A 92 -13.05 -2.46 -1.57
N LEU A 93 -11.72 -2.47 -1.51
CA LEU A 93 -10.87 -3.02 -2.56
C LEU A 93 -11.08 -4.53 -2.70
N GLN A 94 -11.19 -5.24 -1.58
CA GLN A 94 -11.52 -6.67 -1.52
C GLN A 94 -12.86 -6.98 -2.15
N ALA A 95 -13.87 -6.15 -1.92
CA ALA A 95 -15.17 -6.32 -2.57
C ALA A 95 -15.05 -6.24 -4.10
N CYS A 96 -14.22 -5.31 -4.62
CA CYS A 96 -13.95 -5.20 -6.06
C CYS A 96 -13.16 -6.39 -6.62
N VAL A 97 -12.18 -6.91 -5.90
CA VAL A 97 -11.40 -8.08 -6.32
C VAL A 97 -12.28 -9.34 -6.34
N ARG A 98 -13.15 -9.53 -5.34
CA ARG A 98 -14.04 -10.69 -5.21
C ARG A 98 -15.21 -10.69 -6.19
N ALA A 99 -15.74 -9.53 -6.56
CA ALA A 99 -16.82 -9.41 -7.54
C ALA A 99 -16.40 -9.79 -8.98
N ARG A 100 -15.12 -10.12 -9.18
CA ARG A 100 -14.57 -10.47 -10.49
C ARG A 100 -14.93 -11.92 -10.87
N PRO A 101 -15.25 -12.19 -12.15
CA PRO A 101 -15.49 -13.55 -12.62
C PRO A 101 -14.28 -14.45 -12.35
N THR A 102 -14.54 -15.63 -11.78
CA THR A 102 -13.55 -16.65 -11.41
C THR A 102 -12.73 -17.17 -12.62
N ALA A 103 -13.21 -16.91 -13.85
CA ALA A 103 -12.60 -17.31 -15.11
C ALA A 103 -11.54 -16.33 -15.66
N GLY A 104 -11.00 -15.43 -14.84
CA GLY A 104 -9.89 -14.57 -15.25
C GLY A 104 -8.59 -15.36 -15.45
N PRO A 105 -7.70 -14.96 -16.38
CA PRO A 105 -6.39 -15.59 -16.52
C PRO A 105 -5.63 -15.56 -15.19
N ARG A 106 -4.89 -16.64 -14.89
CA ARG A 106 -3.95 -16.66 -13.75
C ARG A 106 -3.00 -15.46 -13.87
N PRO A 107 -2.58 -14.82 -12.75
CA PRO A 107 -1.56 -13.79 -12.78
C PRO A 107 -0.31 -14.34 -13.47
N ARG A 108 0.09 -13.75 -14.59
CA ARG A 108 1.31 -14.13 -15.33
C ARG A 108 2.16 -12.89 -15.57
N GLY A 109 3.47 -13.07 -15.65
CA GLY A 109 4.40 -11.99 -15.99
C GLY A 109 4.53 -10.95 -14.87
N ARG A 110 4.17 -9.69 -15.16
CA ARG A 110 4.47 -8.53 -14.28
C ARG A 110 3.78 -8.60 -12.93
N LEU A 111 2.49 -8.98 -12.89
CA LEU A 111 1.76 -9.10 -11.62
C LEU A 111 2.35 -10.20 -10.74
N GLN A 112 2.70 -11.36 -11.30
CA GLN A 112 3.31 -12.45 -10.54
C GLN A 112 4.65 -12.03 -9.93
N HIS A 113 5.52 -11.37 -10.71
CA HIS A 113 6.80 -10.86 -10.22
C HIS A 113 6.62 -9.82 -9.10
N TRP A 114 5.59 -8.99 -9.20
CA TRP A 114 5.24 -8.01 -8.18
C TRP A 114 4.83 -8.65 -6.86
N LEU A 115 3.88 -9.59 -6.91
CA LEU A 115 3.39 -10.29 -5.74
C LEU A 115 4.50 -11.11 -5.08
N HIS A 116 5.30 -11.80 -5.89
CA HIS A 116 6.46 -12.54 -5.41
C HIS A 116 7.46 -11.62 -4.70
N ARG A 117 7.75 -10.45 -5.27
CA ARG A 117 8.66 -9.47 -4.64
C ARG A 117 8.16 -9.01 -3.28
N LEU A 118 6.87 -8.64 -3.16
CA LEU A 118 6.31 -8.21 -1.88
C LEU A 118 6.34 -9.33 -0.84
N GLN A 119 6.04 -10.56 -1.26
CA GLN A 119 6.13 -11.74 -0.42
C GLN A 119 7.56 -11.98 0.07
N GLU A 120 8.55 -11.93 -0.82
CA GLU A 120 9.95 -12.13 -0.46
C GLU A 120 10.47 -11.01 0.44
N ALA A 121 10.10 -9.77 0.17
CA ALA A 121 10.44 -8.64 1.02
C ALA A 121 9.93 -8.86 2.45
N SER A 122 8.68 -9.31 2.61
CA SER A 122 8.09 -9.57 3.93
C SER A 122 8.76 -10.69 4.72
N LYS A 123 9.57 -11.54 4.07
CA LYS A 123 10.28 -12.67 4.68
C LYS A 123 11.76 -12.39 4.91
N LYS A 124 12.39 -11.62 4.02
CA LYS A 124 13.84 -11.49 3.93
C LYS A 124 14.38 -10.14 4.37
N GLU A 125 13.57 -9.09 4.29
CA GLU A 125 14.01 -7.75 4.66
C GLU A 125 13.89 -7.52 6.17
N SER A 126 14.75 -6.65 6.69
CA SER A 126 14.69 -6.22 8.08
C SER A 126 13.42 -5.41 8.35
N GLN A 127 12.99 -5.38 9.62
CA GLN A 127 11.84 -4.58 10.03
C GLN A 127 12.05 -3.09 9.69
N GLY A 128 13.23 -2.54 9.97
CA GLY A 128 13.55 -1.15 9.62
C GLY A 128 13.43 -0.87 8.12
N CYS A 129 13.88 -1.80 7.26
CA CYS A 129 13.71 -1.68 5.82
C CYS A 129 12.23 -1.65 5.41
N LEU A 130 11.40 -2.54 5.98
CA LEU A 130 9.97 -2.60 5.68
C LEU A 130 9.27 -1.32 6.14
N GLU A 131 9.53 -0.86 7.36
CA GLU A 131 9.02 0.41 7.91
C GLU A 131 9.35 1.60 6.99
N ALA A 132 10.61 1.74 6.58
CA ALA A 132 11.03 2.80 5.65
C ALA A 132 10.34 2.66 4.29
N SER A 133 10.27 1.44 3.76
CA SER A 133 9.67 1.17 2.46
C SER A 133 8.19 1.53 2.44
N VAL A 134 7.41 1.18 3.47
CA VAL A 134 5.99 1.54 3.54
C VAL A 134 5.80 3.03 3.77
N THR A 135 6.64 3.66 4.61
CA THR A 135 6.59 5.09 4.92
C THR A 135 6.80 5.94 3.66
N PHE A 136 7.84 5.64 2.88
CA PHE A 136 8.13 6.37 1.65
C PHE A 136 7.14 6.06 0.51
N ASN A 137 6.45 4.92 0.57
CA ASN A 137 5.41 4.56 -0.41
C ASN A 137 4.03 5.12 -0.05
N LEU A 138 3.79 5.53 1.20
CA LEU A 138 2.45 5.82 1.74
C LEU A 138 1.65 6.82 0.89
N PHE A 139 2.19 8.00 0.63
CA PHE A 139 1.45 9.02 -0.14
C PHE A 139 1.27 8.63 -1.61
N ARG A 140 2.21 7.89 -2.19
CA ARG A 140 2.07 7.37 -3.55
C ARG A 140 0.92 6.36 -3.60
N LEU A 141 0.83 5.47 -2.62
CA LEU A 141 -0.28 4.52 -2.48
C LEU A 141 -1.62 5.26 -2.41
N LEU A 142 -1.73 6.28 -1.54
CA LEU A 142 -2.99 6.96 -1.25
C LEU A 142 -3.46 7.94 -2.33
N THR A 143 -2.53 8.68 -2.97
CA THR A 143 -2.88 9.78 -3.88
C THR A 143 -2.81 9.40 -5.36
N GLN A 144 -2.00 8.40 -5.70
CA GLN A 144 -1.76 7.99 -7.08
C GLN A 144 -2.34 6.60 -7.32
N ASP A 145 -1.80 5.58 -6.67
CA ASP A 145 -2.13 4.18 -6.96
C ASP A 145 -3.62 3.90 -6.64
N LEU A 146 -4.11 4.37 -5.49
CA LEU A 146 -5.53 4.29 -5.10
C LEU A 146 -6.45 5.05 -6.05
N LYS A 147 -6.08 6.28 -6.45
CA LYS A 147 -6.86 7.08 -7.40
C LYS A 147 -7.03 6.36 -8.73
N TRP A 148 -5.97 5.73 -9.26
CA TRP A 148 -6.05 4.99 -10.52
C TRP A 148 -7.02 3.81 -10.45
N VAL A 149 -6.99 3.06 -9.34
CA VAL A 149 -7.90 1.94 -9.13
C VAL A 149 -9.34 2.42 -8.89
N ALA A 150 -9.52 3.45 -8.07
CA ALA A 150 -10.83 4.02 -7.74
C ALA A 150 -11.51 4.70 -8.93
N SER A 151 -10.73 5.21 -9.88
CA SER A 151 -11.26 5.88 -11.07
C SER A 151 -11.88 4.90 -12.07
N GLY A 152 -11.52 3.60 -12.05
CA GLY A 152 -12.20 2.47 -12.71
C GLY A 152 -12.44 2.51 -14.23
N HIS A 153 -12.42 3.67 -14.88
CA HIS A 153 -13.11 3.92 -16.14
C HIS A 153 -12.51 5.02 -17.03
N LEU A 154 -11.43 5.70 -16.66
CA LEU A 154 -11.03 6.91 -17.38
C LEU A 154 -10.05 6.77 -18.54
N ARG A 155 -9.64 5.57 -18.97
CA ARG A 155 -9.02 5.36 -20.30
C ARG A 155 -9.36 4.00 -20.87
N ALA A 156 -10.32 3.99 -21.79
CA ALA A 156 -10.29 3.10 -22.95
C ALA A 156 -9.08 3.45 -23.83
#